data_AF-A0AAN6EBL7-F1
#
_entry.id   AF-A0AAN6EBL7-F1
#
_cell.length_a   1.000
_cell.length_b   1.000
_cell.length_c   1.000
_cell.angle_alpha   90.00
_cell.angle_beta   90.00
_cell.angle_gamma   90.00
#
_symmetry.space_group_name_H-M   'P 1'
#
loop_
_entity.id
_entity.type
_entity.pdbx_description
1 polymer ?
#
loop_
_entity_poly.entity_id
_entity_poly.type
_entity_poly.pdbx_seq_one_letter_code
_entity_poly.pdbx_strand_id
1 'polypeptide(L)'
;MMKVRATRQENRFLFCYIAMLVVGLGSWLFHMTLQYQWQLADELPMVYGTCICIYCALQADVKVGTDIYVALALFGYSAVVTLVYVQIRKPVFHQVAYGLEVAIVLVRSMLHQIEVRKTNARAYSELVHMFWLGVGAFGVSFVLWNIDNIFCTNLRALRAVLPAPLGPLFQLHAYWHIGTALG
;
A
#
# COMPACT_ATOMS: atom_id res chain seq x y z
N MET A 1 14.46 -2.13 -22.50
CA MET A 1 13.39 -1.58 -21.65
C MET A 1 13.43 -0.06 -21.76
N MET A 2 12.32 0.60 -22.13
CA MET A 2 12.25 2.07 -22.08
C MET A 2 12.59 2.51 -20.66
N LYS A 3 13.55 3.43 -20.53
CA LYS A 3 13.86 4.13 -19.29
C LYS A 3 13.14 5.46 -19.33
N VAL A 4 12.73 5.97 -18.17
CA VAL A 4 12.26 7.35 -18.07
C VAL A 4 13.43 8.24 -18.50
N ARG A 5 13.27 8.98 -19.61
CA ARG A 5 14.36 9.72 -20.25
C ARG A 5 15.03 10.74 -19.32
N ALA A 6 14.27 11.31 -18.38
CA ALA A 6 14.76 12.31 -17.44
C ALA A 6 15.63 11.74 -16.30
N THR A 7 15.25 10.60 -15.71
CA THR A 7 15.90 10.05 -14.50
C THR A 7 16.70 8.77 -14.76
N ARG A 8 16.64 8.23 -15.99
CA ARG A 8 17.19 6.92 -16.39
C ARG A 8 16.71 5.72 -15.54
N GLN A 9 15.64 5.91 -14.77
CA GLN A 9 14.98 4.87 -13.97
C GLN A 9 14.18 3.91 -14.87
N GLU A 10 13.98 2.69 -14.40
CA GLU A 10 13.18 1.69 -15.10
C GLU A 10 11.69 2.01 -15.01
N ASN A 11 10.93 1.77 -16.08
CA ASN A 11 9.49 2.08 -16.14
C ASN A 11 8.66 1.35 -15.07
N ARG A 12 9.14 0.24 -14.51
CA ARG A 12 8.45 -0.47 -13.41
C ARG A 12 8.20 0.43 -12.20
N PHE A 13 9.11 1.34 -11.90
CA PHE A 13 8.94 2.32 -10.81
C PHE A 13 7.91 3.40 -11.16
N LEU A 14 7.80 3.78 -12.43
CA LEU A 14 6.72 4.68 -12.87
C LEU A 14 5.35 4.06 -12.64
N PHE A 15 5.21 2.75 -12.88
CA PHE A 15 3.95 2.04 -12.61
C PHE A 15 3.61 1.99 -11.11
N CYS A 16 4.60 1.86 -10.21
CA CYS A 16 4.36 2.01 -8.76
C CYS A 16 3.75 3.39 -8.43
N TYR A 17 4.33 4.47 -8.95
CA TYR A 17 3.81 5.82 -8.70
C TYR A 17 2.43 6.06 -9.30
N ILE A 18 2.17 5.55 -10.51
CA ILE A 18 0.83 5.62 -11.12
C ILE A 18 -0.18 4.83 -10.29
N ALA A 19 0.18 3.63 -9.83
CA ALA A 19 -0.72 2.82 -9.00
C ALA A 19 -1.07 3.55 -7.69
N MET A 20 -0.10 4.17 -7.04
CA MET A 20 -0.34 4.97 -5.83
C MET A 20 -1.26 6.17 -6.10
N LEU A 21 -1.10 6.85 -7.23
CA LEU A 21 -2.02 7.92 -7.64
C LEU A 21 -3.44 7.40 -7.85
N VAL A 22 -3.61 6.23 -8.48
CA VAL A 22 -4.92 5.62 -8.71
C VAL A 22 -5.60 5.24 -7.40
N VAL A 23 -4.87 4.66 -6.44
CA VAL A 23 -5.37 4.41 -5.08
C VAL A 23 -5.85 5.71 -4.44
N GLY A 24 -5.03 6.77 -4.48
CA GLY A 24 -5.39 8.06 -3.90
C GLY A 24 -6.65 8.69 -4.52
N LEU A 25 -6.80 8.62 -5.84
CA LEU A 25 -7.98 9.12 -6.54
C LEU A 25 -9.22 8.28 -6.22
N GLY A 26 -9.09 6.95 -6.18
CA GLY A 26 -10.16 6.04 -5.79
C GLY A 26 -10.65 6.31 -4.37
N SER A 27 -9.72 6.41 -3.42
CA SER A 27 -9.98 6.76 -2.03
C SER A 27 -10.71 8.09 -1.90
N TRP A 28 -10.23 9.12 -2.61
CA TRP A 28 -10.87 10.44 -2.59
C TRP A 28 -12.33 10.38 -3.08
N LEU A 29 -12.59 9.69 -4.19
CA LEU A 29 -13.93 9.53 -4.74
C LEU A 29 -14.83 8.69 -3.84
N PHE A 30 -14.29 7.64 -3.21
CA PHE A 30 -15.03 6.82 -2.26
C PHE A 30 -15.43 7.62 -1.03
N HIS A 31 -14.50 8.30 -0.37
CA HIS A 31 -14.81 9.05 0.85
C HIS A 31 -15.71 10.27 0.61
N MET A 32 -15.75 10.82 -0.61
CA MET A 32 -16.69 11.88 -0.98
C MET A 32 -18.13 11.36 -1.20
N THR A 33 -18.29 10.10 -1.61
CA THR A 33 -19.58 9.60 -2.14
C THR A 33 -20.17 8.42 -1.37
N LEU A 34 -19.34 7.62 -0.72
CA LEU A 34 -19.65 6.34 -0.06
C LEU A 34 -20.39 5.34 -0.95
N GLN A 35 -20.19 5.42 -2.26
CA GLN A 35 -20.80 4.48 -3.21
C GLN A 35 -19.92 3.25 -3.41
N TYR A 36 -20.56 2.09 -3.56
CA TYR A 36 -19.87 0.81 -3.72
C TYR A 36 -18.92 0.77 -4.94
N GLN A 37 -19.30 1.43 -6.04
CA GLN A 37 -18.46 1.52 -7.24
C GLN A 37 -17.12 2.21 -6.94
N TRP A 38 -17.15 3.27 -6.14
CA TRP A 38 -15.95 3.99 -5.73
C TRP A 38 -15.20 3.25 -4.62
N GLN A 39 -15.88 2.48 -3.78
CA GLN A 39 -15.23 1.57 -2.83
C GLN A 39 -14.34 0.56 -3.57
N LEU A 40 -14.84 -0.03 -4.66
CA LEU A 40 -14.02 -0.92 -5.50
C LEU A 40 -12.83 -0.18 -6.13
N ALA A 41 -13.03 1.08 -6.53
CA ALA A 41 -11.96 1.92 -7.08
C ALA A 41 -10.93 2.38 -6.03
N ASP A 42 -11.25 2.33 -4.74
CA ASP A 42 -10.31 2.57 -3.63
C ASP A 42 -9.54 1.29 -3.29
N GLU A 43 -10.27 0.20 -3.03
CA GLU A 43 -9.71 -1.02 -2.45
C GLU A 43 -8.98 -1.92 -3.47
N LEU A 44 -9.52 -2.11 -4.67
CA LEU A 44 -8.91 -3.01 -5.66
C LEU A 44 -7.56 -2.49 -6.19
N PRO A 45 -7.39 -1.18 -6.48
CA PRO A 45 -6.09 -0.65 -6.88
C PRO A 45 -5.00 -0.80 -5.83
N MET A 46 -5.34 -0.93 -4.53
CA MET A 46 -4.34 -1.25 -3.50
C MET A 46 -3.69 -2.61 -3.78
N VAL A 47 -4.48 -3.62 -4.14
CA VAL A 47 -4.00 -4.95 -4.51
C VAL A 47 -3.14 -4.89 -5.77
N TYR A 48 -3.62 -4.18 -6.79
CA TYR A 48 -2.90 -4.07 -8.07
C TYR A 48 -1.57 -3.34 -7.92
N GLY A 49 -1.56 -2.26 -7.15
CA GLY A 49 -0.35 -1.49 -6.84
C GLY A 49 0.67 -2.32 -6.06
N THR A 50 0.22 -3.05 -5.04
CA THR A 50 1.13 -3.90 -4.26
C THR A 50 1.65 -5.07 -5.08
N CYS A 51 0.86 -5.67 -5.98
CA CYS A 51 1.37 -6.63 -6.97
C CYS A 51 2.54 -6.05 -7.80
N ILE A 52 2.42 -4.79 -8.27
CA ILE A 52 3.52 -4.12 -8.99
C ILE A 52 4.74 -3.94 -8.08
N CYS A 53 4.54 -3.55 -6.82
CA CYS A 53 5.62 -3.44 -5.84
C CYS A 53 6.30 -4.79 -5.56
N ILE A 54 5.55 -5.88 -5.43
CA ILE A 54 6.09 -7.24 -5.28
C ILE A 54 6.91 -7.62 -6.51
N TYR A 55 6.40 -7.35 -7.72
CA TYR A 55 7.16 -7.59 -8.95
C TYR A 55 8.49 -6.83 -8.94
N CYS A 56 8.49 -5.54 -8.59
CA CYS A 56 9.70 -4.73 -8.46
C CYS A 56 10.67 -5.29 -7.42
N ALA A 57 10.18 -5.70 -6.25
CA ALA A 57 10.98 -6.24 -5.17
C ALA A 57 11.61 -7.60 -5.52
N LEU A 58 10.85 -8.49 -6.17
CA LEU A 58 11.36 -9.78 -6.64
C LEU A 58 12.45 -9.60 -7.70
N GLN A 59 12.24 -8.65 -8.62
CA GLN A 59 13.15 -8.36 -9.73
C GLN A 59 14.27 -7.37 -9.40
N ALA A 60 14.49 -7.04 -8.12
CA ALA A 60 15.55 -6.12 -7.71
C ALA A 60 16.96 -6.71 -7.89
N ASP A 61 17.11 -8.02 -7.66
CA ASP A 61 18.41 -8.73 -7.66
C ASP A 61 18.71 -9.52 -8.94
N VAL A 62 17.71 -9.65 -9.83
CA VAL A 62 17.85 -10.44 -11.06
C VAL A 62 18.61 -9.62 -12.11
N LYS A 63 19.69 -10.18 -12.65
CA LYS A 63 20.40 -9.60 -13.80
C LYS A 63 19.48 -9.62 -15.02
N VAL A 64 18.79 -8.50 -15.26
CA VAL A 64 18.02 -8.15 -16.47
C VAL A 64 17.28 -9.34 -17.09
N GLY A 65 16.09 -9.62 -16.57
CA GLY A 65 15.13 -10.55 -17.17
C GLY A 65 13.72 -10.17 -16.75
N THR A 66 12.80 -10.06 -17.72
CA THR A 66 11.38 -9.93 -17.43
C THR A 66 10.87 -11.32 -17.10
N ASP A 67 10.73 -11.68 -15.82
CA ASP A 67 10.14 -12.96 -15.46
C ASP A 67 8.63 -12.89 -15.71
N ILE A 68 8.25 -13.30 -16.92
CA ILE A 68 6.87 -13.36 -17.36
C ILE A 68 6.03 -14.27 -16.46
N TYR A 69 6.63 -15.29 -15.83
CA TYR A 69 5.90 -16.18 -14.92
C TYR A 69 5.53 -15.46 -13.63
N VAL A 70 6.41 -14.64 -13.07
CA VAL A 70 6.08 -13.80 -11.90
C VAL A 70 4.99 -12.79 -12.26
N ALA A 71 5.08 -12.15 -13.43
CA ALA A 71 4.05 -11.21 -13.89
C ALA A 71 2.69 -11.90 -14.08
N LEU A 72 2.66 -13.09 -14.71
CA LEU A 72 1.45 -13.89 -14.90
C LEU A 72 0.87 -14.39 -13.57
N ALA A 73 1.71 -14.79 -12.62
CA ALA A 73 1.27 -15.23 -11.30
C ALA A 73 0.61 -14.08 -10.51
N LEU A 74 1.21 -12.89 -10.51
CA LEU A 74 0.65 -11.71 -9.85
C LEU A 74 -0.63 -11.22 -10.53
N PHE A 75 -0.69 -11.28 -11.87
CA PHE A 75 -1.92 -11.01 -12.61
C PHE A 75 -3.03 -12.02 -12.27
N GLY A 76 -2.70 -13.31 -12.21
CA GLY A 76 -3.63 -14.36 -11.82
C GLY A 76 -4.15 -14.14 -10.40
N TYR A 77 -3.26 -13.82 -9.46
CA TYR A 77 -3.62 -13.49 -8.08
C TYR A 77 -4.58 -12.30 -8.01
N SER A 78 -4.25 -11.17 -8.66
CA SER A 78 -5.10 -9.97 -8.62
C SER A 78 -6.46 -10.19 -9.27
N ALA A 79 -6.53 -10.97 -10.36
CA ALA A 79 -7.78 -11.38 -10.99
C ALA A 79 -8.65 -12.23 -10.04
N VAL A 80 -8.05 -13.22 -9.36
CA VAL A 80 -8.76 -14.07 -8.38
C VAL A 80 -9.29 -13.23 -7.22
N VAL A 81 -8.45 -12.38 -6.62
CA VAL A 81 -8.87 -11.49 -5.52
C VAL A 81 -10.03 -10.60 -5.98
N THR A 82 -9.95 -10.02 -7.17
CA THR A 82 -11.01 -9.17 -7.72
C THR A 82 -12.32 -9.92 -7.90
N LEU A 83 -12.29 -11.08 -8.56
CA LEU A 83 -13.48 -11.88 -8.83
C LEU A 83 -14.16 -12.32 -7.53
N VAL A 84 -13.39 -12.83 -6.58
CA VAL A 84 -13.91 -13.28 -5.27
C VAL A 84 -14.44 -12.08 -4.48
N TYR A 85 -13.75 -10.95 -4.49
CA TYR A 85 -14.14 -9.79 -3.70
C TYR A 85 -15.45 -9.15 -4.19
N VAL A 86 -15.63 -9.03 -5.51
CA VAL A 86 -16.87 -8.50 -6.11
C VAL A 86 -18.08 -9.41 -5.85
N GLN A 87 -17.85 -10.72 -5.72
CA GLN A 87 -18.89 -11.71 -5.42
C GLN A 87 -19.26 -11.75 -3.93
N ILE A 88 -18.27 -11.86 -3.05
CA ILE A 88 -18.49 -12.05 -1.60
C ILE A 88 -18.82 -10.72 -0.90
N ARG A 89 -18.26 -9.60 -1.38
CA ARG A 89 -18.48 -8.24 -0.85
C ARG A 89 -18.22 -8.09 0.65
N LYS A 90 -17.29 -8.89 1.19
CA LYS A 90 -16.87 -8.81 2.61
C LYS A 90 -15.51 -8.10 2.70
N PRO A 91 -15.42 -6.91 3.30
CA PRO A 91 -14.17 -6.12 3.34
C PRO A 91 -13.02 -6.86 4.02
N VAL A 92 -13.32 -7.76 4.98
CA VAL A 92 -12.31 -8.59 5.65
C VAL A 92 -11.53 -9.47 4.65
N PHE A 93 -12.17 -9.95 3.58
CA PHE A 93 -11.46 -10.73 2.55
C PHE A 93 -10.37 -9.89 1.86
N HIS A 94 -10.72 -8.67 1.46
CA HIS A 94 -9.77 -7.73 0.87
C HIS A 94 -8.65 -7.39 1.85
N GLN A 95 -8.98 -7.08 3.11
CA GLN A 95 -8.01 -6.76 4.16
C GLN A 95 -6.97 -7.87 4.36
N VAL A 96 -7.42 -9.12 4.40
CA VAL A 96 -6.52 -10.29 4.52
C VAL A 96 -5.67 -10.46 3.27
N ALA A 97 -6.27 -10.35 2.08
CA ALA A 97 -5.53 -10.47 0.81
C ALA A 97 -4.42 -9.41 0.71
N TYR A 98 -4.77 -8.14 0.92
CA TYR A 98 -3.82 -7.02 0.93
C TYR A 98 -2.77 -7.16 2.04
N GLY A 99 -3.16 -7.59 3.24
CA GLY A 99 -2.23 -7.82 4.34
C GLY A 99 -1.16 -8.88 4.02
N LEU A 100 -1.52 -9.93 3.28
CA LEU A 100 -0.57 -10.93 2.80
C LEU A 100 0.41 -10.34 1.78
N GLU A 101 -0.06 -9.50 0.86
CA GLU A 101 0.82 -8.82 -0.11
C GLU A 101 1.82 -7.89 0.59
N VAL A 102 1.35 -7.10 1.57
CA VAL A 102 2.23 -6.25 2.38
C VAL A 102 3.27 -7.09 3.11
N ALA A 103 2.88 -8.22 3.71
CA ALA A 103 3.83 -9.13 4.36
C ALA A 103 4.91 -9.66 3.38
N ILE A 104 4.51 -10.00 2.15
CA ILE A 104 5.46 -10.42 1.10
C ILE A 104 6.45 -9.30 0.77
N VAL A 105 5.97 -8.06 0.59
CA VAL A 105 6.83 -6.89 0.34
C VAL A 105 7.81 -6.67 1.48
N LEU A 106 7.35 -6.74 2.73
CA LEU A 106 8.20 -6.56 3.91
C LEU A 106 9.29 -7.64 3.98
N VAL A 107 8.91 -8.91 3.87
CA VAL A 107 9.87 -10.03 3.90
C VAL A 107 10.87 -9.92 2.76
N ARG A 108 10.41 -9.66 1.53
CA ARG A 108 11.31 -9.54 0.37
C ARG A 108 12.25 -8.35 0.50
N SER A 109 11.78 -7.23 1.05
CA SER A 109 12.60 -6.05 1.32
C SER A 109 13.69 -6.33 2.35
N MET A 110 13.37 -7.05 3.43
CA MET A 110 14.37 -7.49 4.41
C MET A 110 15.42 -8.42 3.78
N LEU A 111 15.00 -9.39 2.95
CA LEU A 111 15.92 -10.27 2.23
C LEU A 111 16.83 -9.49 1.27
N HIS A 112 16.29 -8.52 0.54
CA HIS A 112 17.07 -7.66 -0.34
C HIS A 112 18.12 -6.85 0.43
N GLN A 113 17.78 -6.32 1.61
CA GLN A 113 18.74 -5.61 2.46
C GLN A 113 19.91 -6.50 2.88
N ILE A 114 19.69 -7.78 3.17
CA ILE A 114 20.75 -8.73 3.53
C ILE A 114 21.73 -8.92 2.36
N GLU A 115 21.24 -8.96 1.12
CA GLU A 115 22.10 -9.07 -0.07
C GLU A 115 22.87 -7.76 -0.33
N VAL A 116 22.21 -6.61 -0.21
CA VAL A 116 22.86 -5.30 -0.38
C VAL A 116 23.91 -5.07 0.71
N ARG A 117 23.68 -5.53 1.95
CA ARG A 117 24.65 -5.44 3.05
C ARG A 117 26.01 -6.05 2.70
N LYS A 118 26.04 -7.12 1.91
CA LYS A 118 27.27 -7.82 1.50
C LYS A 118 28.09 -7.02 0.48
N THR A 119 27.45 -6.13 -0.29
CA THR A 119 28.05 -5.47 -1.46
C THR A 119 28.22 -3.97 -1.30
N ASN A 120 27.31 -3.29 -0.59
CA ASN A 120 27.30 -1.83 -0.46
C ASN A 120 26.74 -1.38 0.89
N ALA A 121 27.64 -1.09 1.84
CA ALA A 121 27.30 -0.66 3.19
C ALA A 121 26.53 0.66 3.25
N ARG A 122 26.82 1.60 2.34
CA ARG A 122 26.10 2.88 2.28
C ARG A 122 24.66 2.67 1.84
N ALA A 123 24.45 1.95 0.74
CA ALA A 123 23.10 1.65 0.25
C ALA A 123 22.28 0.85 1.28
N TYR A 124 22.91 -0.08 2.00
CA TYR A 124 22.28 -0.80 3.09
C TYR A 124 21.78 0.14 4.20
N SER A 125 22.60 1.10 4.65
CA SER A 125 22.21 2.06 5.68
C SER A 125 21.00 2.90 5.27
N GLU A 126 20.99 3.38 4.02
CA GLU A 126 19.87 4.14 3.47
C GLU A 126 18.59 3.29 3.38
N LEU A 127 18.70 2.06 2.87
CA LEU A 127 17.58 1.13 2.76
C LEU A 127 16.97 0.79 4.12
N VAL A 128 17.79 0.54 5.14
CA VAL A 128 17.32 0.25 6.50
C VAL A 128 16.61 1.46 7.09
N HIS A 129 17.14 2.67 6.90
CA HIS A 129 16.49 3.89 7.39
C HIS A 129 15.13 4.09 6.73
N MET A 130 15.05 4.01 5.39
CA MET A 130 13.79 4.15 4.66
C MET A 130 12.79 3.05 5.00
N PHE A 131 13.27 1.82 5.18
CA PHE A 131 12.43 0.69 5.58
C PHE A 131 11.77 0.91 6.95
N TRP A 132 12.52 1.34 7.96
CA TRP A 132 11.95 1.58 9.29
C TRP A 132 11.05 2.81 9.33
N LEU A 133 11.36 3.85 8.54
CA LEU A 133 10.44 4.97 8.36
C LEU A 133 9.11 4.50 7.76
N GLY A 134 9.16 3.69 6.69
CA GLY A 134 7.94 3.21 6.04
C GLY A 134 7.13 2.25 6.89
N VAL A 135 7.78 1.23 7.48
CA VAL A 135 7.14 0.31 8.42
C VAL A 135 6.56 1.04 9.63
N GLY A 136 7.27 2.04 10.15
CA GLY A 136 6.79 2.86 11.26
C GLY A 136 5.54 3.65 10.87
N ALA A 137 5.58 4.37 9.75
CA ALA A 137 4.46 5.18 9.27
C ALA A 137 3.21 4.32 8.97
N PHE A 138 3.39 3.20 8.26
CA PHE A 138 2.32 2.26 7.94
C PHE A 138 1.78 1.58 9.21
N GLY A 139 2.67 1.15 10.10
CA GLY A 139 2.30 0.47 11.35
C GLY A 139 1.51 1.37 12.31
N VAL A 140 1.95 2.61 12.52
CA VAL A 140 1.21 3.60 13.31
C VAL A 140 -0.15 3.86 12.67
N SER A 141 -0.20 4.03 11.36
CA SER A 141 -1.46 4.19 10.63
C SER A 141 -2.41 3.03 10.86
N PHE A 142 -1.92 1.80 10.76
CA PHE A 142 -2.74 0.59 10.96
C PHE A 142 -3.32 0.54 12.37
N VAL A 143 -2.55 0.94 13.39
CA VAL A 143 -3.05 1.08 14.75
C VAL A 143 -4.15 2.13 14.82
N LEU A 144 -3.95 3.32 14.23
CA LEU A 144 -4.95 4.39 14.20
C LEU A 144 -6.24 3.96 13.50
N TRP A 145 -6.15 3.24 12.38
CA TRP A 145 -7.29 2.66 11.66
C TRP A 145 -8.07 1.69 12.54
N ASN A 146 -7.40 0.81 13.29
CA ASN A 146 -8.07 -0.12 14.21
C ASN A 146 -8.73 0.62 15.38
N ILE A 147 -8.08 1.64 15.94
CA ILE A 147 -8.69 2.46 17.01
C ILE A 147 -9.95 3.16 16.48
N ASP A 148 -9.92 3.70 15.26
CA ASP A 148 -11.09 4.35 14.64
C ASP A 148 -12.28 3.37 14.52
N ASN A 149 -12.02 2.15 14.05
CA ASN A 149 -13.04 1.13 13.87
C ASN A 149 -13.59 0.61 15.20
N ILE A 150 -12.72 0.27 16.16
CA ILE A 150 -13.12 -0.34 17.44
C ILE A 150 -13.79 0.67 18.37
N PHE A 151 -13.24 1.90 18.45
CA PHE A 151 -13.70 2.95 19.37
C PHE A 151 -14.53 4.03 18.65
N CYS A 152 -15.14 3.69 17.50
CA CYS A 152 -15.90 4.63 16.67
C CYS A 152 -16.95 5.41 17.48
N THR A 153 -17.73 4.73 18.31
CA THR A 153 -18.77 5.37 19.15
C THR A 153 -18.16 6.37 20.14
N ASN A 154 -17.05 6.02 20.78
CA ASN A 154 -16.35 6.87 21.74
C ASN A 154 -15.74 8.11 21.05
N LEU A 155 -15.09 7.91 19.90
CA LEU A 155 -14.50 9.00 19.11
C LEU A 155 -15.56 9.95 18.55
N ARG A 156 -16.74 9.44 18.17
CA ARG A 156 -17.88 10.26 17.76
C ARG A 156 -18.47 11.05 18.93
N ALA A 157 -18.63 10.42 20.10
CA ALA A 157 -19.10 11.11 21.31
C ALA A 157 -18.14 12.22 21.74
N LEU A 158 -16.82 11.96 21.70
CA LEU A 158 -15.79 12.95 21.99
C LEU A 158 -15.86 14.14 21.02
N ARG A 159 -15.99 13.88 19.71
CA ARG A 159 -16.14 14.94 18.71
C ARG A 159 -17.41 15.77 18.87
N ALA A 160 -18.48 15.21 19.42
CA ALA A 160 -19.73 15.92 19.65
C ALA A 160 -19.64 16.98 20.77
N VAL A 161 -18.69 16.82 21.71
CA VAL A 161 -18.49 17.75 22.84
C VAL A 161 -17.31 18.70 22.66
N LEU A 162 -16.46 18.46 21.66
CA LEU A 162 -15.30 19.31 21.36
C LEU A 162 -15.67 20.53 20.51
N PRO A 163 -14.92 21.64 20.62
CA PRO A 163 -14.98 22.73 19.65
C PRO A 163 -14.74 22.20 18.23
N ALA A 164 -15.53 22.68 17.26
CA ALA A 164 -15.48 22.23 15.87
C ALA A 164 -14.06 22.17 15.26
N PRO A 165 -13.14 23.14 15.52
CA PRO A 165 -11.77 23.09 14.98
C PRO A 165 -10.93 21.91 15.48
N LEU A 166 -11.26 21.31 16.63
CA LEU A 166 -10.53 20.18 17.19
C LEU A 166 -11.10 18.82 16.72
N GLY A 167 -12.30 18.81 16.13
CA GLY A 167 -12.95 17.60 15.63
C GLY A 167 -12.10 16.76 14.67
N PRO A 168 -11.37 17.36 13.69
CA PRO A 168 -10.50 16.63 12.77
C PRO A 168 -9.37 15.84 13.44
N LEU A 169 -8.90 16.26 14.63
CA LEU A 169 -7.83 15.57 15.35
C LEU A 169 -8.20 14.12 15.75
N PHE A 170 -9.50 13.83 15.81
CA PHE A 170 -10.03 12.53 16.21
C PHE A 170 -10.61 11.75 15.03
N GLN A 171 -10.28 12.13 13.79
CA GLN A 171 -10.57 11.36 12.57
C GLN A 171 -9.40 10.42 12.30
N LEU A 172 -9.26 9.35 13.08
CA LEU A 172 -8.06 8.50 13.04
C LEU A 172 -7.93 7.76 11.70
N HIS A 173 -9.05 7.47 11.03
CA HIS A 173 -9.05 6.97 9.66
C HIS A 173 -8.45 7.96 8.63
N ALA A 174 -8.53 9.28 8.87
CA ALA A 174 -7.89 10.26 7.99
C ALA A 174 -6.35 10.17 8.07
N TYR A 175 -5.82 9.97 9.28
CA TYR A 175 -4.39 9.78 9.51
C TYR A 175 -3.88 8.44 8.93
N TRP A 176 -4.75 7.43 8.86
CA TRP A 176 -4.43 6.18 8.17
C TRP A 176 -3.98 6.44 6.73
N HIS A 177 -4.77 7.19 5.94
CA HIS A 177 -4.40 7.48 4.55
C HIS A 177 -3.07 8.22 4.42
N ILE A 178 -2.79 9.15 5.34
CA ILE A 178 -1.55 9.92 5.32
C ILE A 178 -0.36 9.00 5.57
N GLY A 179 -0.37 8.22 6.64
CA GLY A 179 0.80 7.44 6.99
C GLY A 179 0.96 6.16 6.15
N THR A 180 -0.11 5.57 5.60
CA THR A 180 0.03 4.49 4.60
C THR A 180 0.49 5.00 3.23
N ALA A 181 0.31 6.29 2.93
CA ALA A 181 0.85 6.88 1.70
C ALA A 181 2.33 7.28 1.84
N LEU A 182 2.75 7.64 3.06
CA LEU A 182 4.14 7.96 3.37
C LEU A 182 5.02 6.71 3.55
N GLY A 183 4.43 5.60 4.04
CA GLY A 183 5.14 4.36 4.30
C GLY A 183 5.06 3.34 3.19
#